data_AF-A0A935BCM7-F1
#
_entry.id   AF-A0A935BCM7-F1
#
_cell.length_a   1.000
_cell.length_b   1.000
_cell.length_c   1.000
_cell.angle_alpha   90.00
_cell.angle_beta   90.00
_cell.angle_gamma   90.00
#
_symmetry.space_group_name_H-M   'P 1'
#
loop_
_entity.id
_entity.type
_entity.pdbx_description
1 polymer ?
#
loop_
_entity_poly.entity_id
_entity_poly.type
_entity_poly.pdbx_seq_one_letter_code
_entity_poly.pdbx_strand_id
1 'polypeptide(L)'
;MLKQAVEHYHELLSDTKLATASLQMLDAELERSRLIFGGRRLSPYLRPHFVTSKDWAHITTTCETVFGALQKVKDAAVADDAVLNELGVTEIEKELVRIDPGYSHVSPTSRLDSFLTEDSYSYVELNGESPAGIAFADSASEIFRALPVMGKFAERYQIQTLEGRSKMLDVLLRCYEEFLGRIPERAPTIAIVDLKDLPTIKEFELFKEYFESNGFPAIICSPDELEFNGDRLTHNGTTVDIVYKRLLVNEYLPIMERDHALLDAYRAGAVCMVNSFRGKLVHKKAVFAVLTNERYEHLLTRLSFPRSLSTFPGRECSARRPRKTTEPRSISSSGRGQILTNWY
;
A
#
# COMPACT_ATOMS: atom_id res chain seq x y z
N MET A 1 -2.09 15.83 24.30
CA MET A 1 -0.84 15.09 24.10
C MET A 1 -0.22 15.41 22.74
N LEU A 2 -0.86 15.09 21.61
CA LEU A 2 -0.29 15.38 20.27
C LEU A 2 0.09 16.87 20.08
N LYS A 3 -0.82 17.80 20.40
CA LYS A 3 -0.56 19.25 20.35
C LYS A 3 0.70 19.66 21.12
N GLN A 4 0.85 19.17 22.36
CA GLN A 4 2.02 19.44 23.21
C GLN A 4 3.32 18.85 22.64
N ALA A 5 3.24 17.70 21.97
CA ALA A 5 4.39 17.09 21.31
C ALA A 5 4.83 17.92 20.08
N VAL A 6 3.86 18.36 19.27
CA VAL A 6 4.10 19.26 18.12
C VAL A 6 4.67 20.61 18.56
N GLU A 7 4.07 21.23 19.59
CA GLU A 7 4.55 22.48 20.19
C GLU A 7 5.99 22.34 20.69
N HIS A 8 6.29 21.25 21.42
CA HIS A 8 7.64 20.98 21.88
C HIS A 8 8.64 20.80 20.72
N TYR A 9 8.26 20.10 19.66
CA TYR A 9 9.12 19.96 18.48
C TYR A 9 9.37 21.32 17.79
N HIS A 10 8.36 22.19 17.75
CA HIS A 10 8.50 23.56 17.26
C HIS A 10 9.43 24.40 18.14
N GLU A 11 9.34 24.27 19.46
CA GLU A 11 10.27 24.91 20.40
C GLU A 11 11.71 24.45 20.15
N LEU A 12 11.95 23.16 19.93
CA LEU A 12 13.30 22.65 19.59
C LEU A 12 13.83 23.28 18.29
N LEU A 13 12.97 23.45 17.30
CA LEU A 13 13.34 24.11 16.04
C LEU A 13 13.57 25.62 16.16
N SER A 14 13.25 26.25 17.30
CA SER A 14 13.58 27.65 17.55
C SER A 14 15.07 27.86 17.88
N ASP A 15 15.79 26.79 18.25
CA ASP A 15 17.25 26.82 18.32
C ASP A 15 17.83 26.74 16.90
N THR A 16 18.31 27.88 16.40
CA THR A 16 18.90 28.01 15.06
C THR A 16 20.06 27.06 14.82
N LYS A 17 20.89 26.75 15.82
CA LYS A 17 22.02 25.83 15.65
C LYS A 17 21.52 24.40 15.45
N LEU A 18 20.57 23.97 16.26
CA LEU A 18 19.95 22.64 16.15
C LEU A 18 19.20 22.48 14.82
N ALA A 19 18.42 23.47 14.43
CA ALA A 19 17.67 23.47 13.18
C ALA A 19 18.61 23.45 11.97
N THR A 20 19.67 24.27 11.97
CA THR A 20 20.65 24.31 10.87
C THR A 20 21.40 22.98 10.73
N ALA A 21 21.88 22.41 11.85
CA ALA A 21 22.56 21.12 11.83
C ALA A 21 21.63 20.00 11.32
N SER A 22 20.37 20.01 11.74
CA SER A 22 19.38 19.03 11.28
C SER A 22 19.06 19.18 9.80
N LEU A 23 18.94 20.41 9.29
CA LEU A 23 18.69 20.66 7.87
C LEU A 23 19.87 20.22 6.99
N GLN A 24 21.10 20.55 7.42
CA GLN A 24 22.31 20.11 6.72
C GLN A 24 22.40 18.58 6.64
N MET A 25 22.09 17.90 7.75
CA MET A 25 22.06 16.44 7.78
C MET A 25 20.93 15.89 6.90
N LEU A 26 19.71 16.44 6.98
CA LEU A 26 18.60 16.03 6.12
C LEU A 26 18.99 16.13 4.64
N ASP A 27 19.60 17.24 4.25
CA ASP A 27 20.01 17.50 2.88
C ASP A 27 21.07 16.50 2.39
N ALA A 28 22.10 16.26 3.21
CA ALA A 28 23.16 15.31 2.90
C ALA A 28 22.64 13.87 2.80
N GLU A 29 21.75 13.48 3.70
CA GLU A 29 21.20 12.12 3.74
C GLU A 29 20.18 11.86 2.62
N LEU A 30 19.34 12.83 2.26
CA LEU A 30 18.42 12.67 1.13
C LEU A 30 19.17 12.50 -0.20
N GLU A 31 20.28 13.23 -0.38
CA GLU A 31 21.19 13.05 -1.52
C GLU A 31 21.82 11.65 -1.50
N ARG A 32 22.42 11.26 -0.36
CA ARG A 32 23.11 9.97 -0.18
C ARG A 32 22.17 8.78 -0.41
N SER A 33 20.93 8.87 0.05
CA SER A 33 19.91 7.82 -0.07
C SER A 33 19.16 7.84 -1.41
N ARG A 34 19.59 8.67 -2.38
CA ARG A 34 18.97 8.79 -3.72
C ARG A 34 17.48 9.19 -3.66
N LEU A 35 17.08 9.98 -2.67
CA LEU A 35 15.70 10.44 -2.45
C LEU A 35 15.43 11.82 -3.08
N ILE A 36 15.95 12.03 -4.29
CA ILE A 36 15.79 13.24 -5.09
C ILE A 36 15.18 12.86 -6.43
N PHE A 37 14.00 13.42 -6.73
CA PHE A 37 13.18 13.09 -7.89
C PHE A 37 13.00 14.33 -8.76
N GLY A 38 13.52 14.30 -9.99
CA GLY A 38 13.43 15.45 -10.90
C GLY A 38 14.00 16.75 -10.31
N GLY A 39 15.09 16.64 -9.53
CA GLY A 39 15.70 17.77 -8.81
C GLY A 39 14.96 18.21 -7.54
N ARG A 40 13.88 17.53 -7.15
CA ARG A 40 13.12 17.81 -5.92
C ARG A 40 13.40 16.75 -4.87
N ARG A 41 13.72 17.21 -3.67
CA ARG A 41 13.89 16.36 -2.48
C ARG A 41 12.55 15.72 -2.10
N LEU A 42 12.60 14.50 -1.58
CA LEU A 42 11.42 13.82 -1.03
C LEU A 42 10.72 14.67 0.05
N SER A 43 11.50 15.30 0.94
CA SER A 43 10.99 16.29 1.89
C SER A 43 11.96 17.47 2.02
N PRO A 44 11.48 18.73 1.87
CA PRO A 44 12.29 19.92 2.14
C PRO A 44 12.13 20.43 3.59
N TYR A 45 11.36 19.76 4.44
CA TYR A 45 10.95 20.27 5.75
C TYR A 45 11.48 19.39 6.90
N LEU A 46 11.92 20.02 7.98
CA LEU A 46 12.32 19.33 9.22
C LEU A 46 11.15 18.82 10.07
N ARG A 47 9.91 19.13 9.70
CA ARG A 47 8.72 18.85 10.51
C ARG A 47 8.09 17.50 10.13
N PRO A 48 8.15 16.47 11.01
CA PRO A 48 7.32 15.28 10.93
C PRO A 48 5.83 15.54 11.00
N HIS A 49 5.09 14.56 10.48
CA HIS A 49 3.74 14.30 10.93
C HIS A 49 3.76 13.28 12.07
N PHE A 50 3.36 13.72 13.26
CA PHE A 50 3.23 12.84 14.44
C PHE A 50 1.82 12.26 14.50
N VAL A 51 1.71 10.97 14.85
CA VAL A 51 0.45 10.24 15.00
C VAL A 51 0.45 9.54 16.35
N THR A 52 -0.54 9.73 17.21
CA THR A 52 -0.49 9.05 18.51
C THR A 52 -0.67 7.54 18.35
N SER A 53 -0.21 6.72 19.31
CA SER A 53 -0.44 5.27 19.26
C SER A 53 -1.92 4.91 19.27
N LYS A 54 -2.75 5.74 19.93
CA LYS A 54 -4.21 5.64 19.91
C LYS A 54 -4.76 5.90 18.51
N ASP A 55 -4.32 6.95 17.85
CA ASP A 55 -4.76 7.29 16.50
C ASP A 55 -4.30 6.23 15.50
N TRP A 56 -3.07 5.72 15.65
CA TRP A 56 -2.57 4.63 14.83
C TRP A 56 -3.39 3.35 15.00
N ALA A 57 -3.70 2.93 16.22
CA ALA A 57 -4.56 1.77 16.45
C ALA A 57 -5.96 1.95 15.83
N HIS A 58 -6.50 3.18 15.87
CA HIS A 58 -7.75 3.52 15.21
C HIS A 58 -7.65 3.42 13.68
N ILE A 59 -6.57 3.95 13.09
CA ILE A 59 -6.27 3.84 11.66
C ILE A 59 -6.17 2.36 11.25
N THR A 60 -5.37 1.57 11.97
CA THR A 60 -5.16 0.14 11.68
C THR A 60 -6.48 -0.62 11.68
N THR A 61 -7.27 -0.51 12.76
CA THR A 61 -8.56 -1.20 12.88
C THR A 61 -9.54 -0.78 11.77
N THR A 62 -9.53 0.49 11.41
CA THR A 62 -10.40 1.01 10.34
C THR A 62 -9.99 0.48 8.98
N CYS A 63 -8.70 0.52 8.66
CA CYS A 63 -8.16 -0.04 7.42
C CYS A 63 -8.44 -1.55 7.31
N GLU A 64 -8.22 -2.32 8.38
CA GLU A 64 -8.52 -3.76 8.42
C GLU A 64 -10.01 -4.04 8.17
N THR A 65 -10.90 -3.22 8.72
CA THR A 65 -12.35 -3.34 8.51
C THR A 65 -12.72 -3.08 7.05
N VAL A 66 -12.17 -2.02 6.44
CA VAL A 66 -12.39 -1.69 5.03
C VAL A 66 -11.85 -2.79 4.13
N PHE A 67 -10.63 -3.29 4.39
CA PHE A 67 -10.05 -4.39 3.62
C PHE A 67 -10.80 -5.70 3.78
N GLY A 68 -11.30 -6.01 4.98
CA GLY A 68 -12.18 -7.15 5.20
C GLY A 68 -13.47 -7.06 4.36
N ALA A 69 -14.01 -5.85 4.16
CA ALA A 69 -15.16 -5.64 3.29
C ALA A 69 -14.81 -5.83 1.81
N LEU A 70 -13.68 -5.27 1.36
CA LEU A 70 -13.19 -5.41 -0.01
C LEU A 70 -12.93 -6.87 -0.39
N GLN A 71 -12.40 -7.66 0.56
CA GLN A 71 -12.19 -9.10 0.36
C GLN A 71 -13.50 -9.83 0.06
N LYS A 72 -14.59 -9.51 0.78
CA LYS A 72 -15.90 -10.11 0.54
C LYS A 72 -16.53 -9.66 -0.78
N VAL A 73 -16.32 -8.40 -1.17
CA VAL A 73 -16.74 -7.93 -2.49
C VAL A 73 -16.01 -8.71 -3.57
N LYS A 74 -14.70 -8.98 -3.41
CA LYS A 74 -13.98 -9.89 -4.31
C LYS A 74 -14.58 -11.29 -4.31
N ASP A 75 -14.87 -11.87 -3.14
CA ASP A 75 -15.43 -13.24 -3.05
C ASP A 75 -16.74 -13.33 -3.84
N ALA A 76 -17.62 -12.33 -3.71
CA ALA A 76 -18.85 -12.24 -4.48
C ALA A 76 -18.59 -12.00 -5.98
N ALA A 77 -17.65 -11.11 -6.33
CA ALA A 77 -17.32 -10.78 -7.72
C ALA A 77 -16.72 -11.96 -8.49
N VAL A 78 -15.93 -12.81 -7.84
CA VAL A 78 -15.37 -14.01 -8.48
C VAL A 78 -16.47 -15.06 -8.73
N ALA A 79 -17.55 -15.06 -7.95
CA ALA A 79 -18.64 -16.02 -8.06
C ALA A 79 -19.82 -15.56 -8.96
N ASP A 80 -19.99 -14.25 -9.19
CA ASP A 80 -21.14 -13.68 -9.88
C ASP A 80 -20.77 -12.51 -10.82
N ASP A 81 -21.01 -12.71 -12.11
CA ASP A 81 -20.79 -11.71 -13.16
C ASP A 81 -21.62 -10.43 -12.98
N ALA A 82 -22.75 -10.49 -12.28
CA ALA A 82 -23.54 -9.31 -11.98
C ALA A 82 -22.74 -8.29 -11.15
N VAL A 83 -21.93 -8.75 -10.20
CA VAL A 83 -21.08 -7.89 -9.38
C VAL A 83 -19.92 -7.33 -10.20
N LEU A 84 -19.33 -8.12 -11.10
CA LEU A 84 -18.30 -7.65 -12.03
C LEU A 84 -18.84 -6.56 -12.97
N ASN A 85 -20.06 -6.73 -13.47
CA ASN A 85 -20.73 -5.72 -14.30
C ASN A 85 -20.95 -4.41 -13.52
N GLU A 86 -21.40 -4.48 -12.26
CA GLU A 86 -21.56 -3.30 -11.41
C GLU A 86 -20.23 -2.59 -11.12
N LEU A 87 -19.12 -3.32 -11.04
CA LEU A 87 -17.78 -2.76 -10.87
C LEU A 87 -17.20 -2.12 -12.16
N GLY A 88 -17.88 -2.28 -13.31
CA GLY A 88 -17.43 -1.73 -14.58
C GLY A 88 -16.10 -2.31 -15.06
N VAL A 89 -15.89 -3.61 -14.86
CA VAL A 89 -14.77 -4.33 -15.49
C VAL A 89 -15.10 -4.72 -16.93
N THR A 90 -14.11 -4.62 -17.82
CA THR A 90 -14.22 -5.04 -19.22
C THR A 90 -14.21 -6.57 -19.34
N GLU A 91 -14.60 -7.13 -20.49
CA GLU A 91 -14.60 -8.60 -20.69
C GLU A 91 -13.21 -9.21 -20.49
N ILE A 92 -12.16 -8.57 -21.03
CA ILE A 92 -10.78 -9.04 -20.81
C ILE A 92 -10.39 -8.96 -19.33
N GLU A 93 -10.80 -7.91 -18.59
CA GLU A 93 -10.56 -7.82 -17.16
C GLU A 93 -11.29 -8.94 -16.39
N LYS A 94 -12.52 -9.31 -16.79
CA LYS A 94 -13.25 -10.44 -16.18
C LYS A 94 -12.53 -11.77 -16.36
N GLU A 95 -12.05 -12.04 -17.58
CA GLU A 95 -11.28 -13.25 -17.86
C GLU A 95 -10.03 -13.34 -16.97
N LEU A 96 -9.31 -12.23 -16.82
CA LEU A 96 -8.09 -12.15 -16.02
C LEU A 96 -8.36 -12.28 -14.51
N VAL A 97 -9.42 -11.65 -14.00
CA VAL A 97 -9.82 -11.70 -12.58
C VAL A 97 -10.23 -13.12 -12.14
N ARG A 98 -10.78 -13.92 -13.06
CA ARG A 98 -11.22 -15.30 -12.77
C ARG A 98 -10.06 -16.26 -12.52
N ILE A 99 -8.87 -15.98 -13.07
CA ILE A 99 -7.69 -16.80 -12.84
C ILE A 99 -7.36 -16.77 -11.34
N ASP A 100 -7.24 -17.95 -10.75
CA ASP A 100 -6.93 -18.07 -9.32
C ASP A 100 -5.43 -17.87 -9.08
N PRO A 101 -5.02 -16.87 -8.28
CA PRO A 101 -3.61 -16.59 -8.05
C PRO A 101 -2.94 -17.53 -7.04
N GLY A 102 -3.67 -18.51 -6.50
CA GLY A 102 -3.20 -19.46 -5.50
C GLY A 102 -3.08 -18.90 -4.07
N TYR A 103 -3.54 -17.67 -3.82
CA TYR A 103 -3.62 -17.09 -2.48
C TYR A 103 -4.96 -16.37 -2.26
N SER A 104 -5.31 -16.18 -0.99
CA SER A 104 -6.63 -15.74 -0.57
C SER A 104 -6.92 -14.24 -0.81
N HIS A 105 -5.92 -13.39 -0.57
CA HIS A 105 -6.05 -11.94 -0.60
C HIS A 105 -6.35 -11.37 -2.00
N VAL A 106 -7.30 -10.42 -2.09
CA VAL A 106 -7.63 -9.72 -3.36
C VAL A 106 -6.50 -8.81 -3.86
N SER A 107 -5.89 -8.07 -2.94
CA SER A 107 -4.82 -7.11 -3.20
C SER A 107 -3.88 -7.13 -2.00
N PRO A 108 -2.89 -8.05 -1.98
CA PRO A 108 -1.97 -8.22 -0.86
C PRO A 108 -1.23 -6.94 -0.46
N THR A 109 -0.97 -6.05 -1.42
CA THR A 109 -0.37 -4.74 -1.15
C THR A 109 -1.20 -3.62 -1.75
N SER A 110 -1.69 -2.75 -0.88
CA SER A 110 -2.61 -1.68 -1.26
C SER A 110 -2.51 -0.54 -0.28
N ARG A 111 -2.91 0.66 -0.71
CA ARG A 111 -2.79 1.89 0.07
C ARG A 111 -4.10 2.65 0.11
N LEU A 112 -4.56 2.96 1.31
CA LEU A 112 -5.71 3.82 1.57
C LEU A 112 -5.21 5.22 1.91
N ASP A 113 -5.36 6.14 0.97
CA ASP A 113 -4.95 7.53 1.16
C ASP A 113 -6.04 8.25 1.95
N SER A 114 -5.68 8.87 3.06
CA SER A 114 -6.63 9.37 4.06
C SER A 114 -6.17 10.65 4.73
N PHE A 115 -7.14 11.40 5.25
CA PHE A 115 -6.93 12.56 6.11
C PHE A 115 -7.40 12.23 7.52
N LEU A 116 -6.50 12.39 8.49
CA LEU A 116 -6.83 12.37 9.90
C LEU A 116 -6.91 13.80 10.42
N THR A 117 -8.06 14.16 10.97
CA THR A 117 -8.33 15.45 11.64
C THR A 117 -8.73 15.19 13.09
N GLU A 118 -8.87 16.24 13.91
CA GLU A 118 -9.33 16.08 15.30
C GLU A 118 -10.72 15.43 15.39
N ASP A 119 -11.59 15.69 14.41
CA ASP A 119 -13.00 15.30 14.46
C ASP A 119 -13.38 14.17 13.51
N SER A 120 -12.52 13.86 12.53
CA SER A 120 -12.84 12.92 11.46
C SER A 120 -11.63 12.20 10.89
N TYR A 121 -11.85 10.97 10.42
CA TYR A 121 -10.90 10.18 9.66
C TYR A 121 -11.53 9.77 8.33
N SER A 122 -11.10 10.39 7.23
CA SER A 122 -11.75 10.27 5.92
C SER A 122 -10.79 9.75 4.86
N TYR A 123 -11.29 8.96 3.92
CA TYR A 123 -10.52 8.40 2.82
C TYR A 123 -10.73 9.21 1.53
N VAL A 124 -9.67 9.32 0.74
CA VAL A 124 -9.65 10.03 -0.55
C VAL A 124 -9.58 9.02 -1.68
N GLU A 125 -8.66 8.06 -1.57
CA GLU A 125 -8.32 7.15 -2.64
C GLU A 125 -7.91 5.78 -2.10
N LEU A 126 -8.17 4.75 -2.90
CA LEU A 126 -7.74 3.38 -2.66
C LEU A 126 -6.90 2.91 -3.86
N ASN A 127 -5.62 2.70 -3.58
CA ASN A 127 -4.65 2.20 -4.53
C ASN A 127 -4.53 0.67 -4.35
N GLY A 128 -5.32 -0.07 -5.12
CA GLY A 128 -5.38 -1.54 -5.07
C GLY A 128 -4.38 -2.27 -5.98
N GLU A 129 -3.65 -1.54 -6.83
CA GLU A 129 -2.67 -2.07 -7.77
C GLU A 129 -1.27 -1.54 -7.39
N SER A 130 -0.60 -2.21 -6.45
CA SER A 130 0.85 -2.08 -6.16
C SER A 130 1.36 -0.64 -5.93
N PRO A 131 0.99 -0.01 -4.80
CA PRO A 131 1.34 1.38 -4.50
C PRO A 131 2.85 1.60 -4.35
N ALA A 132 3.34 2.72 -4.86
CA ALA A 132 4.71 3.19 -4.66
C ALA A 132 4.90 3.91 -3.30
N GLY A 133 6.15 4.07 -2.89
CA GLY A 133 6.57 4.90 -1.76
C GLY A 133 6.90 4.14 -0.48
N ILE A 134 6.77 2.81 -0.45
CA ILE A 134 7.04 1.98 0.73
C ILE A 134 8.53 2.05 1.10
N ALA A 135 9.42 1.77 0.14
CA ALA A 135 10.86 1.76 0.43
C ALA A 135 11.40 3.19 0.65
N PHE A 136 10.80 4.19 0.00
CA PHE A 136 11.15 5.59 0.24
C PHE A 136 10.72 6.07 1.63
N ALA A 137 9.55 5.64 2.13
CA ALA A 137 9.07 5.98 3.46
C ALA A 137 9.96 5.38 4.56
N ASP A 138 10.47 4.16 4.38
CA ASP A 138 11.43 3.56 5.30
C ASP A 138 12.73 4.38 5.35
N SER A 139 13.32 4.67 4.17
CA SER A 139 14.54 5.47 4.09
C SER A 139 14.33 6.86 4.70
N ALA A 140 13.19 7.52 4.45
CA ALA A 140 12.86 8.79 5.09
C ALA A 140 12.76 8.65 6.61
N SER A 141 12.09 7.61 7.10
CA SER A 141 11.94 7.35 8.54
C SER A 141 13.29 7.16 9.23
N GLU A 142 14.22 6.45 8.60
CA GLU A 142 15.59 6.27 9.09
C GLU A 142 16.35 7.60 9.19
N ILE A 143 16.29 8.43 8.13
CA ILE A 143 16.93 9.75 8.10
C ILE A 143 16.37 10.64 9.20
N PHE A 144 15.04 10.75 9.28
CA PHE A 144 14.38 11.59 10.27
C PHE A 144 14.66 11.14 11.70
N ARG A 145 14.70 9.82 11.95
CA ARG A 145 15.07 9.27 13.26
C ARG A 145 16.48 9.66 13.69
N ALA A 146 17.39 9.84 12.73
CA ALA A 146 18.78 10.18 12.99
C ALA A 146 19.04 11.69 13.13
N LEU A 147 18.07 12.55 12.80
CA LEU A 147 18.26 14.01 12.88
C LEU A 147 18.54 14.47 14.32
N PRO A 148 19.44 15.45 14.53
CA PRO A 148 19.74 16.00 15.85
C PRO A 148 18.50 16.49 16.60
N VAL A 149 17.58 17.17 15.91
CA VAL A 149 16.31 17.63 16.49
C VAL A 149 15.42 16.47 16.95
N MET A 150 15.42 15.35 16.22
CA MET A 150 14.66 14.16 16.61
C MET A 150 15.30 13.45 17.80
N GLY A 151 16.64 13.45 17.89
CA GLY A 151 17.36 12.99 19.07
C GLY A 151 16.98 13.77 20.33
N LYS A 152 16.86 15.10 20.24
CA LYS A 152 16.38 15.94 21.35
C LYS A 152 14.92 15.68 21.69
N PHE A 153 14.08 15.51 20.68
CA PHE A 153 12.68 15.17 20.87
C PHE A 153 12.49 13.81 21.58
N ALA A 154 13.35 12.84 21.27
CA ALA A 154 13.35 11.50 21.86
C ALA A 154 13.71 11.47 23.36
N GLU A 155 14.33 12.52 23.90
CA GLU A 155 14.60 12.64 25.34
C GLU A 155 13.30 12.72 26.17
N ARG A 156 12.20 13.19 25.55
CA ARG A 156 10.90 13.38 26.20
C ARG A 156 9.83 12.40 25.73
N TYR A 157 9.88 11.96 24.47
CA TYR A 157 8.85 11.13 23.87
C TYR A 157 9.45 9.82 23.34
N GLN A 158 8.72 8.71 23.53
CA GLN A 158 9.02 7.46 22.82
C GLN A 158 8.61 7.61 21.36
N ILE A 159 9.52 7.29 20.44
CA ILE A 159 9.32 7.40 19.00
C ILE A 159 9.47 6.00 18.41
N GLN A 160 8.52 5.62 17.57
CA GLN A 160 8.62 4.42 16.76
C GLN A 160 8.36 4.80 15.30
N THR A 161 9.26 4.31 14.45
CA THR A 161 9.17 4.41 13.00
C THR A 161 8.26 3.30 12.46
N LEU A 162 7.64 3.57 11.31
CA LEU A 162 6.93 2.55 10.55
C LEU A 162 7.93 1.87 9.61
N GLU A 163 7.75 0.56 9.42
CA GLU A 163 8.58 -0.26 8.54
C GLU A 163 7.70 -0.91 7.47
N GLY A 164 8.07 -0.72 6.22
CA GLY A 164 7.32 -1.15 5.04
C GLY A 164 8.02 -2.24 4.25
N ARG A 165 9.35 -2.20 4.09
CA ARG A 165 10.11 -3.20 3.31
C ARG A 165 10.05 -4.59 3.93
N SER A 166 10.16 -4.69 5.25
CA SER A 166 10.00 -5.95 6.00
C SER A 166 8.62 -6.54 5.77
N LYS A 167 7.57 -5.73 5.93
CA LYS A 167 6.18 -6.13 5.71
C LYS A 167 5.91 -6.54 4.27
N MET A 168 6.51 -5.85 3.30
CA MET A 168 6.40 -6.20 1.88
C MET A 168 6.97 -7.60 1.63
N LEU A 169 8.19 -7.87 2.12
CA LEU A 169 8.81 -9.19 2.00
C LEU A 169 7.94 -10.27 2.66
N ASP A 170 7.47 -10.04 3.88
CA ASP A 170 6.57 -10.96 4.59
C ASP A 170 5.28 -11.24 3.82
N VAL A 171 4.73 -10.25 3.12
CA VAL A 171 3.55 -10.42 2.26
C VAL A 171 3.88 -11.28 1.05
N LEU A 172 4.99 -11.02 0.35
CA LEU A 172 5.41 -11.82 -0.80
C LEU A 172 5.60 -13.29 -0.42
N LEU A 173 6.29 -13.55 0.69
CA LEU A 173 6.56 -14.89 1.17
C LEU A 173 5.29 -15.63 1.62
N ARG A 174 4.38 -14.96 2.34
CA ARG A 174 3.09 -15.56 2.74
C ARG A 174 2.22 -15.91 1.53
N CYS A 175 2.14 -15.01 0.54
CA CYS A 175 1.46 -15.31 -0.71
C CYS A 175 2.05 -16.54 -1.41
N TYR A 176 3.38 -16.68 -1.37
CA TYR A 176 4.06 -17.82 -1.98
C TYR A 176 3.85 -19.13 -1.21
N GLU A 177 3.85 -19.10 0.13
CA GLU A 177 3.52 -20.25 0.96
C GLU A 177 2.07 -20.73 0.72
N GLU A 178 1.11 -19.81 0.63
CA GLU A 178 -0.27 -20.11 0.24
C GLU A 178 -0.34 -20.74 -1.16
N PHE A 179 0.34 -20.12 -2.13
CA PHE A 179 0.41 -20.59 -3.51
C PHE A 179 0.97 -22.01 -3.63
N LEU A 180 1.98 -22.36 -2.83
CA LEU A 180 2.54 -23.71 -2.80
C LEU A 180 1.73 -24.69 -1.95
N GLY A 181 0.90 -24.20 -1.03
CA GLY A 181 0.24 -24.99 0.02
C GLY A 181 1.21 -25.58 1.04
N ARG A 182 2.44 -25.06 1.12
CA ARG A 182 3.53 -25.54 1.99
C ARG A 182 4.63 -24.49 2.14
N ILE A 183 5.49 -24.69 3.14
CA ILE A 183 6.73 -23.91 3.29
C ILE A 183 7.69 -24.27 2.15
N PRO A 184 8.31 -23.29 1.47
CA PRO A 184 9.26 -23.55 0.39
C PRO A 184 10.56 -24.18 0.91
N GLU A 185 11.14 -25.09 0.13
CA GLU A 185 12.40 -25.79 0.48
C GLU A 185 13.65 -24.92 0.31
N ARG A 186 13.54 -23.85 -0.48
CA ARG A 186 14.62 -22.89 -0.74
C ARG A 186 14.06 -21.47 -0.74
N ALA A 187 14.94 -20.49 -0.61
CA ALA A 187 14.57 -19.10 -0.85
C ALA A 187 14.03 -18.93 -2.29
N PRO A 188 12.84 -18.35 -2.47
CA PRO A 188 12.31 -18.03 -3.80
C PRO A 188 13.07 -16.89 -4.45
N THR A 189 13.19 -16.94 -5.78
CA THR A 189 13.62 -15.80 -6.59
C THR A 189 12.44 -14.85 -6.82
N ILE A 190 12.61 -13.58 -6.47
CA ILE A 190 11.58 -12.54 -6.56
C ILE A 190 11.88 -11.62 -7.74
N ALA A 191 11.01 -11.59 -8.75
CA ALA A 191 11.07 -10.62 -9.84
C ALA A 191 10.15 -9.42 -9.55
N ILE A 192 10.70 -8.22 -9.55
CA ILE A 192 9.97 -6.96 -9.56
C ILE A 192 9.74 -6.60 -11.02
N VAL A 193 8.50 -6.72 -11.48
CA VAL A 193 8.15 -6.61 -12.91
C VAL A 193 7.40 -5.31 -13.18
N ASP A 194 7.96 -4.45 -14.03
CA ASP A 194 7.36 -3.19 -14.49
C ASP A 194 7.86 -2.78 -15.88
N LEU A 195 7.28 -1.74 -16.48
CA LEU A 195 7.82 -1.18 -17.73
C LEU A 195 9.20 -0.53 -17.52
N LYS A 196 9.97 -0.46 -18.61
CA LYS A 196 11.27 0.22 -18.66
C LYS A 196 11.09 1.74 -18.44
N ASP A 197 12.16 2.38 -17.97
CA ASP A 197 12.31 3.83 -17.85
C ASP A 197 11.29 4.55 -16.94
N LEU A 198 10.66 3.82 -16.02
CA LEU A 198 9.75 4.41 -15.04
C LEU A 198 10.50 5.10 -13.88
N PRO A 199 9.99 6.23 -13.35
CA PRO A 199 10.59 6.91 -12.20
C PRO A 199 10.71 6.04 -10.94
N THR A 200 9.89 5.00 -10.83
CA THR A 200 9.83 4.05 -9.72
C THR A 200 11.01 3.09 -9.67
N ILE A 201 11.88 3.07 -10.69
CA ILE A 201 13.06 2.18 -10.74
C ILE A 201 13.95 2.29 -9.50
N LYS A 202 14.07 3.50 -8.92
CA LYS A 202 14.83 3.73 -7.68
C LYS A 202 14.23 3.05 -6.47
N GLU A 203 12.91 2.91 -6.44
CA GLU A 203 12.24 2.12 -5.39
C GLU A 203 12.54 0.63 -5.56
N PHE A 204 12.59 0.15 -6.80
CA PHE A 204 12.85 -1.26 -7.10
C PHE A 204 14.28 -1.64 -6.74
N GLU A 205 15.25 -0.75 -6.98
CA GLU A 205 16.63 -0.91 -6.50
C GLU A 205 16.67 -1.09 -4.98
N LEU A 206 15.95 -0.26 -4.21
CA LEU A 206 15.88 -0.38 -2.74
C LEU A 206 15.23 -1.69 -2.28
N PHE A 207 14.18 -2.16 -2.97
CA PHE A 207 13.56 -3.44 -2.67
C PHE A 207 14.47 -4.61 -3.01
N LYS A 208 15.14 -4.58 -4.17
CA LYS A 208 16.12 -5.60 -4.58
C LYS A 208 17.25 -5.71 -3.58
N GLU A 209 17.88 -4.59 -3.21
CA GLU A 209 18.92 -4.54 -2.18
C GLU A 209 18.41 -5.13 -0.84
N TYR A 210 17.18 -4.78 -0.44
CA TYR A 210 16.57 -5.29 0.78
C TYR A 210 16.32 -6.81 0.72
N PHE A 211 15.69 -7.33 -0.34
CA PHE A 211 15.42 -8.76 -0.50
C PHE A 211 16.71 -9.57 -0.51
N GLU A 212 17.74 -9.12 -1.24
CA GLU A 212 19.03 -9.79 -1.31
C GLU A 212 19.76 -9.79 0.03
N SER A 213 19.71 -8.68 0.78
CA SER A 213 20.29 -8.61 2.13
C SER A 213 19.61 -9.57 3.13
N ASN A 214 18.37 -9.99 2.85
CA ASN A 214 17.62 -10.96 3.63
C ASN A 214 17.69 -12.39 3.05
N GLY A 215 18.57 -12.63 2.07
CA GLY A 215 18.82 -13.96 1.51
C GLY A 215 17.88 -14.39 0.39
N PHE A 216 17.09 -13.47 -0.18
CA PHE A 216 16.18 -13.75 -1.29
C PHE A 216 16.73 -13.17 -2.59
N PRO A 217 17.06 -14.01 -3.60
CA PRO A 217 17.47 -13.52 -4.91
C PRO A 217 16.41 -12.61 -5.52
N ALA A 218 16.79 -11.45 -6.03
CA ALA A 218 15.85 -10.50 -6.59
C ALA A 218 16.25 -10.03 -7.99
N ILE A 219 15.28 -9.85 -8.88
CA ILE A 219 15.46 -9.41 -10.26
C ILE A 219 14.55 -8.20 -10.49
N ILE A 220 15.02 -7.22 -11.25
CA ILE A 220 14.17 -6.15 -11.79
C ILE A 220 14.19 -6.33 -13.30
N CYS A 221 13.01 -6.49 -13.91
CA CYS A 221 12.91 -6.72 -15.34
C CYS A 221 11.56 -6.22 -15.88
N SER A 222 11.48 -6.04 -17.19
CA SER A 222 10.24 -5.75 -17.89
C SER A 222 9.60 -6.99 -18.48
N PRO A 223 8.29 -6.97 -18.80
CA PRO A 223 7.59 -8.16 -19.27
C PRO A 223 8.15 -8.75 -20.58
N ASP A 224 8.80 -7.94 -21.43
CA ASP A 224 9.48 -8.38 -22.67
C ASP A 224 10.79 -9.13 -22.42
N GLU A 225 11.33 -9.10 -21.20
CA GLU A 225 12.56 -9.82 -20.80
C GLU A 225 12.27 -11.17 -20.15
N LEU A 226 10.98 -11.52 -20.01
CA LEU A 226 10.53 -12.76 -19.41
C LEU A 226 10.30 -13.84 -20.47
N GLU A 227 10.71 -15.06 -20.15
CA GLU A 227 10.49 -16.23 -20.99
C GLU A 227 9.72 -17.29 -20.21
N PHE A 228 8.70 -17.88 -20.84
CA PHE A 228 7.95 -19.01 -20.29
C PHE A 228 8.10 -20.22 -21.21
N ASN A 229 8.67 -21.31 -20.69
CA ASN A 229 8.94 -22.52 -21.46
C ASN A 229 7.84 -23.59 -21.35
N GLY A 230 6.69 -23.26 -20.74
CA GLY A 230 5.60 -24.20 -20.46
C GLY A 230 5.61 -24.78 -19.05
N ASP A 231 6.71 -24.68 -18.31
CA ASP A 231 6.84 -25.16 -16.92
C ASP A 231 7.31 -24.09 -15.94
N ARG A 232 8.24 -23.22 -16.35
CA ARG A 232 8.83 -22.18 -15.48
C ARG A 232 8.89 -20.84 -16.19
N LEU A 233 8.60 -19.78 -15.44
CA LEU A 233 8.94 -18.42 -15.83
C LEU A 233 10.42 -18.18 -15.54
N THR A 234 11.14 -17.59 -16.50
CA THR A 234 12.56 -17.31 -16.36
C THR A 234 12.91 -15.92 -16.86
N HIS A 235 14.03 -15.40 -16.36
CA HIS A 235 14.68 -14.19 -16.85
C HIS A 235 16.17 -14.52 -17.05
N ASN A 236 16.66 -14.43 -18.29
CA ASN A 236 18.04 -14.80 -18.67
C ASN A 236 18.47 -16.17 -18.09
N GLY A 237 17.59 -17.18 -18.21
CA GLY A 237 17.82 -18.55 -17.72
C GLY A 237 17.66 -18.72 -16.20
N THR A 238 17.42 -17.66 -15.43
CA THR A 238 17.15 -17.75 -13.98
C THR A 238 15.66 -17.94 -13.74
N THR A 239 15.28 -18.99 -13.02
CA THR A 239 13.88 -19.24 -12.63
C THR A 239 13.35 -18.16 -11.69
N VAL A 240 12.13 -17.68 -11.99
CA VAL A 240 11.36 -16.74 -11.18
C VAL A 240 10.25 -17.50 -10.46
N ASP A 241 10.22 -17.41 -9.13
CA ASP A 241 9.21 -18.09 -8.30
C ASP A 241 8.06 -17.15 -7.92
N ILE A 242 8.41 -15.90 -7.59
CA ILE A 242 7.48 -14.85 -7.19
C ILE A 242 7.62 -13.68 -8.15
N VAL A 243 6.49 -13.21 -8.70
CA VAL A 243 6.42 -11.91 -9.38
C VAL A 243 5.78 -10.90 -8.44
N TYR A 244 6.57 -9.95 -7.96
CA TYR A 244 6.05 -8.70 -7.40
C TYR A 244 5.64 -7.80 -8.57
N LYS A 245 4.36 -7.88 -8.96
CA LYS A 245 3.82 -7.14 -10.10
C LYS A 245 3.70 -5.65 -9.77
N ARG A 246 4.62 -4.83 -10.28
CA ARG A 246 4.53 -3.36 -10.24
C ARG A 246 3.83 -2.81 -11.48
N LEU A 247 3.91 -3.53 -12.59
CA LEU A 247 3.19 -3.29 -13.84
C LEU A 247 1.68 -3.18 -13.63
N LEU A 248 1.05 -2.04 -13.95
CA LEU A 248 -0.40 -1.88 -13.80
C LEU A 248 -1.16 -2.66 -14.88
N VAL A 249 -2.38 -3.12 -14.57
CA VAL A 249 -3.18 -3.89 -15.53
C VAL A 249 -3.46 -3.08 -16.80
N ASN A 250 -3.77 -1.79 -16.66
CA ASN A 250 -4.05 -0.92 -17.82
C ASN A 250 -2.83 -0.71 -18.72
N GLU A 251 -1.62 -0.81 -18.17
CA GLU A 251 -0.36 -0.69 -18.91
C GLU A 251 0.04 -2.01 -19.55
N TYR A 252 -0.32 -3.13 -18.93
CA TYR A 252 -0.06 -4.45 -19.48
C TYR A 252 -1.00 -4.81 -20.63
N LEU A 253 -2.30 -4.52 -20.52
CA LEU A 253 -3.31 -4.91 -21.52
C LEU A 253 -2.91 -4.60 -22.99
N PRO A 254 -2.38 -3.41 -23.33
CA PRO A 254 -1.99 -3.09 -24.71
C PRO A 254 -0.79 -3.86 -25.24
N ILE A 255 0.06 -4.41 -24.36
CA ILE A 255 1.30 -5.12 -24.73
C ILE A 255 1.22 -6.62 -24.44
N MET A 256 0.17 -7.07 -23.77
CA MET A 256 0.02 -8.41 -23.22
C MET A 256 0.09 -9.54 -24.26
N GLU A 257 -0.38 -9.30 -25.49
CA GLU A 257 -0.25 -10.28 -26.58
C GLU A 257 1.19 -10.44 -27.05
N ARG A 258 1.93 -9.32 -27.12
CA ARG A 258 3.35 -9.32 -27.50
C ARG A 258 4.21 -9.93 -26.39
N ASP A 259 3.99 -9.47 -25.17
CA ASP A 259 4.78 -9.83 -23.98
C ASP A 259 3.98 -10.81 -23.10
N HIS A 260 3.58 -11.94 -23.69
CA HIS A 260 2.62 -12.90 -23.12
C HIS A 260 3.20 -13.84 -22.06
N ALA A 261 4.53 -13.95 -21.96
CA ALA A 261 5.19 -14.92 -21.08
C ALA A 261 4.73 -14.84 -19.61
N LEU A 262 4.54 -13.62 -19.08
CA LEU A 262 4.04 -13.42 -17.72
C LEU A 262 2.60 -13.93 -17.56
N LEU A 263 1.71 -13.61 -18.50
CA LEU A 263 0.32 -14.06 -18.48
C LEU A 263 0.22 -15.58 -18.61
N ASP A 264 0.99 -16.18 -19.51
CA ASP A 264 0.94 -17.62 -19.77
C ASP A 264 1.48 -18.42 -18.58
N ALA A 265 2.58 -17.98 -17.97
CA ALA A 265 3.07 -18.57 -16.73
C ALA A 265 2.05 -18.43 -15.58
N TYR A 266 1.40 -17.28 -15.46
CA TYR A 266 0.36 -17.06 -14.46
C TYR A 266 -0.85 -17.98 -14.68
N ARG A 267 -1.33 -18.12 -15.92
CA ARG A 267 -2.42 -19.04 -16.29
C ARG A 267 -2.07 -20.50 -16.03
N ALA A 268 -0.82 -20.87 -16.25
CA ALA A 268 -0.33 -22.23 -16.01
C ALA A 268 -0.13 -22.54 -14.52
N GLY A 269 -0.24 -21.55 -13.62
CA GLY A 269 0.13 -21.73 -12.21
C GLY A 269 1.62 -22.00 -12.02
N ALA A 270 2.46 -21.51 -12.94
CA ALA A 270 3.91 -21.73 -12.93
C ALA A 270 4.68 -20.66 -12.12
N VAL A 271 4.00 -19.59 -11.70
CA VAL A 271 4.59 -18.48 -10.93
C VAL A 271 3.58 -17.88 -9.97
N CYS A 272 4.03 -17.50 -8.77
CA CYS A 272 3.19 -16.77 -7.81
C CYS A 272 3.22 -15.27 -8.15
N MET A 273 2.20 -14.79 -8.86
CA MET A 273 2.08 -13.36 -9.17
C MET A 273 1.32 -12.62 -8.05
N VAL A 274 2.07 -11.92 -7.20
CA VAL A 274 1.53 -11.11 -6.10
C VAL A 274 0.98 -9.80 -6.65
N ASN A 275 -0.15 -9.36 -6.08
CA ASN A 275 -1.01 -8.32 -6.66
C ASN A 275 -1.50 -8.70 -8.05
N SER A 276 -2.10 -9.88 -8.17
CA SER A 276 -2.65 -10.41 -9.43
C SER A 276 -3.72 -9.50 -10.05
N PHE A 277 -4.28 -9.92 -11.19
CA PHE A 277 -5.38 -9.20 -11.85
C PHE A 277 -6.61 -8.97 -10.95
N ARG A 278 -6.79 -9.77 -9.89
CA ARG A 278 -7.85 -9.54 -8.88
C ARG A 278 -7.71 -8.20 -8.16
N GLY A 279 -6.48 -7.64 -8.05
CA GLY A 279 -6.25 -6.30 -7.50
C GLY A 279 -6.99 -5.20 -8.26
N LYS A 280 -7.31 -5.42 -9.55
CA LYS A 280 -8.08 -4.48 -10.38
C LYS A 280 -9.45 -4.16 -9.79
N LEU A 281 -10.10 -5.14 -9.16
CA LEU A 281 -11.42 -4.98 -8.54
C LEU A 281 -11.41 -3.89 -7.46
N VAL A 282 -10.31 -3.82 -6.72
CA VAL A 282 -10.11 -2.90 -5.60
C VAL A 282 -9.81 -1.48 -6.09
N HIS A 283 -9.21 -1.36 -7.27
CA HIS A 283 -8.86 -0.06 -7.85
C HIS A 283 -10.04 0.63 -8.58
N LYS A 284 -11.12 -0.10 -8.90
CA LYS A 284 -12.32 0.51 -9.49
C LYS A 284 -13.03 1.37 -8.43
N LYS A 285 -13.20 2.67 -8.70
CA LYS A 285 -13.94 3.60 -7.81
C LYS A 285 -15.36 3.10 -7.46
N ALA A 286 -15.97 2.33 -8.35
CA ALA A 286 -17.27 1.68 -8.15
C ALA A 286 -17.29 0.73 -6.94
N VAL A 287 -16.13 0.24 -6.47
CA VAL A 287 -16.05 -0.62 -5.28
C VAL A 287 -16.66 0.05 -4.04
N PHE A 288 -16.51 1.37 -3.89
CA PHE A 288 -17.14 2.10 -2.80
C PHE A 288 -18.65 2.22 -2.94
N ALA A 289 -19.15 2.26 -4.18
CA ALA A 289 -20.59 2.23 -4.44
C ALA A 289 -21.17 0.87 -4.02
N VAL A 290 -20.48 -0.24 -4.34
CA VAL A 290 -20.86 -1.58 -3.88
C VAL A 290 -20.84 -1.68 -2.35
N LEU A 291 -19.79 -1.16 -1.70
CA LEU A 291 -19.65 -1.16 -0.24
C LEU A 291 -20.71 -0.34 0.50
N THR A 292 -21.33 0.64 -0.17
CA THR A 292 -22.33 1.53 0.44
C THR A 292 -23.75 1.26 -0.03
N ASN A 293 -23.96 0.22 -0.85
CA ASN A 293 -25.25 -0.15 -1.40
C ASN A 293 -25.95 -1.18 -0.50
N GLU A 294 -27.18 -0.87 -0.06
CA GLU A 294 -28.03 -1.72 0.80
C GLU A 294 -28.21 -3.14 0.24
N ARG A 295 -28.19 -3.30 -1.09
CA ARG A 295 -28.27 -4.62 -1.76
C ARG A 295 -27.19 -5.58 -1.25
N TYR A 296 -25.99 -5.08 -0.93
CA TYR A 296 -24.83 -5.87 -0.52
C TYR A 296 -24.61 -5.88 1.00
N GLU A 297 -25.51 -5.29 1.78
CA GLU A 297 -25.41 -5.26 3.25
C GLU A 297 -25.29 -6.68 3.84
N HIS A 298 -25.96 -7.66 3.24
CA HIS A 298 -25.89 -9.07 3.63
C HIS A 298 -24.46 -9.64 3.59
N LEU A 299 -23.60 -9.19 2.67
CA LEU A 299 -22.19 -9.57 2.62
C LEU A 299 -21.40 -8.93 3.77
N LEU A 300 -21.84 -7.77 4.24
CA LEU A 300 -21.10 -6.89 5.14
C LEU A 300 -21.54 -7.00 6.61
N THR A 301 -22.59 -7.77 6.91
CA THR A 301 -23.27 -7.95 8.23
C THR A 301 -22.40 -8.23 9.47
N ARG A 302 -21.12 -8.58 9.32
CA ARG A 302 -20.17 -8.76 10.45
C ARG A 302 -19.12 -7.65 10.59
N LEU A 303 -19.19 -6.62 9.75
CA LEU A 303 -18.25 -5.50 9.74
C LEU A 303 -18.95 -4.26 10.29
N SER A 304 -18.51 -3.77 11.45
CA SER A 304 -18.94 -2.48 11.96
C SER A 304 -18.19 -1.39 11.20
N PHE A 305 -18.79 -0.86 10.15
CA PHE A 305 -18.21 0.28 9.44
C PHE A 305 -18.17 1.52 10.35
N PRO A 306 -17.03 2.21 10.47
CA PRO A 306 -17.03 3.51 11.09
C PRO A 306 -17.91 4.46 10.27
N ARG A 307 -18.62 5.36 10.97
CA ARG A 307 -19.50 6.37 10.35
C ARG A 307 -18.80 7.19 9.25
N SER A 308 -17.47 7.22 9.21
CA SER A 308 -16.66 8.00 8.26
C SER A 308 -16.66 7.53 6.81
N LEU A 309 -17.18 6.33 6.49
CA LEU A 309 -17.42 5.94 5.10
C LEU A 309 -18.51 6.79 4.43
N SER A 310 -19.24 7.62 5.18
CA SER A 310 -20.23 8.57 4.65
C SER A 310 -19.65 9.65 3.73
N THR A 311 -18.33 9.87 3.71
CA THR A 311 -17.72 11.04 3.05
C THR A 311 -16.58 10.65 2.10
N PHE A 312 -16.94 10.00 0.99
CA PHE A 312 -16.18 10.13 -0.26
C PHE A 312 -16.83 11.24 -1.10
N PRO A 313 -16.11 12.29 -1.51
CA PRO A 313 -16.63 13.29 -2.45
C PRO A 313 -16.83 12.63 -3.82
N GLY A 314 -18.05 12.62 -4.35
CA GLY A 314 -18.39 11.96 -5.62
C GLY A 314 -19.66 11.09 -5.59
N ARG A 315 -20.43 11.14 -4.50
CA ARG A 315 -21.77 10.54 -4.43
C ARG A 315 -22.75 11.32 -5.29
N GLU A 316 -22.99 10.83 -6.51
CA GLU A 316 -24.32 10.90 -7.13
C GLU A 316 -24.37 9.92 -8.31
N CYS A 317 -24.61 8.64 -8.01
CA CYS A 317 -25.44 7.83 -8.89
C CYS A 317 -26.88 8.09 -8.44
N SER A 318 -27.69 8.67 -9.31
CA SER A 318 -28.99 9.26 -8.99
C SER A 318 -29.98 8.24 -8.43
N ALA A 319 -30.13 8.19 -7.10
CA ALA A 319 -31.28 7.58 -6.45
C ALA A 319 -31.75 8.51 -5.32
N ARG A 320 -32.86 9.21 -5.58
CA ARG A 320 -33.52 10.15 -4.66
C ARG A 320 -33.89 9.43 -3.35
N ARG A 321 -33.57 10.01 -2.18
CA ARG A 321 -34.38 9.89 -0.95
C ARG A 321 -34.12 11.06 0.04
N PRO A 322 -35.09 11.40 0.91
CA PRO A 322 -35.21 12.70 1.56
C PRO A 322 -34.51 12.81 2.93
N ARG A 323 -34.14 14.04 3.28
CA ARG A 323 -33.44 14.49 4.50
C ARG A 323 -34.23 14.26 5.80
N LYS A 324 -33.52 13.94 6.89
CA LYS A 324 -33.82 14.45 8.25
C LYS A 324 -32.55 14.76 9.07
N THR A 325 -32.63 15.91 9.74
CA THR A 325 -31.86 16.59 10.81
C THR A 325 -31.81 15.76 12.12
N THR A 326 -30.97 15.91 13.15
CA THR A 326 -30.10 16.99 13.70
C THR A 326 -29.26 16.44 14.89
N GLU A 327 -28.07 17.03 15.07
CA GLU A 327 -27.27 17.36 16.30
C GLU A 327 -26.74 16.37 17.37
N PRO A 328 -25.54 16.63 17.97
CA PRO A 328 -24.81 15.71 18.87
C PRO A 328 -24.67 16.21 20.33
N ARG A 329 -24.25 15.32 21.25
CA ARG A 329 -23.77 15.67 22.60
C ARG A 329 -22.40 15.07 22.91
N SER A 330 -21.61 15.88 23.60
CA SER A 330 -20.23 15.71 24.09
C SER A 330 -20.13 14.84 25.35
N ILE A 331 -18.92 14.36 25.69
CA ILE A 331 -18.27 14.41 27.03
C ILE A 331 -16.85 13.80 26.99
N SER A 332 -16.04 14.26 27.96
CA SER A 332 -14.59 14.37 28.12
C SER A 332 -13.84 13.24 28.85
N SER A 333 -12.50 13.30 28.73
CA SER A 333 -11.42 12.85 29.66
C SER A 333 -11.16 11.34 29.76
N SER A 334 -9.96 10.80 29.96
CA SER A 334 -8.56 11.26 30.05
C SER A 334 -7.69 10.00 29.90
N GLY A 335 -6.53 10.07 29.25
CA GLY A 335 -5.63 8.94 29.06
C GLY A 335 -4.18 9.29 29.34
N ARG A 336 -3.37 8.26 29.62
CA ARG A 336 -1.93 8.26 29.33
C ARG A 336 -1.74 7.38 28.09
N GLY A 337 -0.97 7.83 27.09
CA GLY A 337 -0.76 7.10 25.83
C GLY A 337 0.58 7.44 25.18
N GLN A 338 1.04 6.58 24.28
CA GLN A 338 2.31 6.68 23.53
C GLN A 338 2.10 7.40 22.18
N ILE A 339 3.17 7.85 21.51
CA ILE A 339 3.14 8.54 20.21
C ILE A 339 3.99 7.79 19.19
N LEU A 340 3.53 7.72 17.94
CA LEU A 340 4.21 7.16 16.77
C LEU A 340 4.47 8.28 15.73
N THR A 341 5.37 8.05 14.80
CA THR A 341 5.61 8.98 13.66
C THR A 341 5.18 8.30 12.36
N ASN A 342 4.42 8.99 11.51
CA ASN A 342 4.03 8.52 10.18
C ASN A 342 4.45 9.56 9.13
N TRP A 343 4.95 9.12 7.99
CA TRP A 343 5.47 9.99 6.93
C TRP A 343 4.71 9.74 5.64
N TYR A 344 3.93 10.73 5.20
CA TYR A 344 3.45 10.90 3.83
C TYR A 344 3.40 12.38 3.49
#